data_AF-A0A7X2SXH3-F1
#
_entry.id   AF-A0A7X2SXH3-F1
#
_cell.length_a   1.000
_cell.length_b   1.000
_cell.length_c   1.000
_cell.angle_alpha   90.00
_cell.angle_beta   90.00
_cell.angle_gamma   90.00
#
_symmetry.space_group_name_H-M   'P 1'
#
loop_
_entity.id
_entity.type
_entity.pdbx_description
1 polymer ?
#
loop_
_entity_poly.entity_id
_entity_poly.type
_entity_poly.pdbx_seq_one_letter_code
_entity_poly.pdbx_strand_id
1 'polypeptide(L)'
;MAAYTAPGWYGKLPSTGDFLHHRLSEQQISPWNHWFQQGLMHWHQQAYSYSADFLHAPVWNFVLPVTATRPQIQMGCLLPSCDRVGRAWPL
;
A
#
# COMPACT_ATOMS: atom_id res chain seq x y z
N MET A 1 31.42 1.92 1.37
CA MET A 1 30.48 0.83 1.03
C MET A 1 29.08 1.38 1.20
N ALA A 2 28.23 1.31 0.17
CA ALA A 2 26.83 1.68 0.33
C ALA A 2 26.17 0.68 1.29
N ALA A 3 25.55 1.17 2.36
CA ALA A 3 24.76 0.32 3.24
C ALA A 3 23.57 -0.21 2.44
N TYR A 4 23.48 -1.52 2.24
CA TYR A 4 22.31 -2.15 1.63
C TYR A 4 21.17 -2.14 2.63
N THR A 5 20.35 -1.09 2.57
CA THR A 5 19.11 -1.04 3.33
C THR A 5 18.08 -1.91 2.62
N ALA A 6 17.70 -3.01 3.25
CA ALA A 6 16.63 -3.85 2.72
C ALA A 6 15.28 -3.08 2.75
N PRO A 7 14.38 -3.33 1.79
CA PRO A 7 13.15 -2.56 1.62
C PRO A 7 12.24 -2.65 2.85
N GLY A 8 11.44 -1.61 3.03
CA GLY A 8 10.33 -1.59 3.97
C GLY A 8 8.99 -1.87 3.28
N TRP A 9 7.98 -2.18 4.07
CA TRP A 9 6.63 -2.50 3.59
C TRP A 9 5.56 -2.05 4.60
N TYR A 10 4.34 -1.82 4.12
CA TYR A 10 3.19 -1.44 4.93
C TYR A 10 1.91 -1.97 4.28
N GLY A 11 1.03 -2.58 5.06
CA GLY A 11 -0.26 -3.04 4.54
C GLY A 11 -0.96 -4.03 5.45
N LYS A 12 -1.78 -4.87 4.84
CA LYS A 12 -2.46 -5.99 5.52
C LYS A 12 -1.93 -7.32 5.03
N LEU A 13 -1.84 -8.28 5.94
CA LEU A 13 -1.48 -9.66 5.64
C LEU A 13 -2.65 -10.58 6.03
N PRO A 14 -2.93 -11.65 5.27
CA PRO A 14 -4.04 -12.56 5.58
C PRO A 14 -3.95 -13.20 6.97
N SER A 15 -2.76 -13.26 7.56
CA SER A 15 -2.52 -13.82 8.89
C SER A 15 -2.81 -12.87 10.04
N THR A 16 -2.99 -11.55 9.80
CA THR A 16 -3.15 -10.54 10.85
C THR A 16 -4.46 -9.78 10.72
N GLY A 17 -5.00 -9.29 11.85
CA GLY A 17 -6.24 -8.51 11.88
C GLY A 17 -6.05 -7.01 11.61
N ASP A 18 -4.85 -6.49 11.86
CA ASP A 18 -4.53 -5.07 11.79
C ASP A 18 -3.44 -4.77 10.75
N PHE A 19 -3.22 -3.47 10.53
CA PHE A 19 -2.12 -2.98 9.71
C PHE A 19 -0.77 -3.35 10.31
N LEU A 20 0.16 -3.71 9.43
CA LEU A 20 1.54 -3.97 9.78
C LEU A 20 2.45 -3.09 8.94
N HIS A 21 3.61 -2.77 9.48
CA HIS A 21 4.69 -2.15 8.72
C HIS A 21 6.05 -2.61 9.22
N HIS A 22 7.04 -2.55 8.35
CA HIS A 22 8.42 -2.83 8.69
C HIS A 22 9.34 -1.87 7.94
N ARG A 23 10.33 -1.28 8.63
CA ARG A 23 11.34 -0.36 8.08
C ARG A 23 10.79 0.87 7.34
N LEU A 24 9.51 1.18 7.52
CA LEU A 24 8.88 2.43 7.11
C LEU A 24 8.44 3.19 8.35
N SER A 25 8.76 4.48 8.40
CA SER A 25 8.26 5.40 9.44
C SER A 25 6.82 5.83 9.15
N GLU A 26 6.11 6.31 10.15
CA GLU A 26 4.75 6.85 9.97
C GLU A 26 4.70 8.00 8.97
N GLN A 27 5.75 8.84 8.91
CA GLN A 27 5.86 9.92 7.94
C GLN A 27 5.92 9.40 6.49
N GLN A 28 6.50 8.22 6.28
CA GLN A 28 6.50 7.54 4.98
C GLN A 28 5.16 6.88 4.69
N ILE A 29 4.50 6.30 5.70
CA ILE A 29 3.25 5.53 5.56
C ILE A 29 2.02 6.42 5.37
N SER A 30 1.90 7.51 6.15
CA SER A 30 0.70 8.33 6.22
C SER A 30 0.20 8.83 4.84
N PRO A 31 1.07 9.32 3.93
CA PRO A 31 0.63 9.72 2.60
C PRO A 31 0.09 8.56 1.75
N TRP A 32 0.70 7.37 1.85
CA TRP A 32 0.21 6.18 1.15
C TRP A 32 -1.13 5.71 1.72
N ASN A 33 -1.24 5.64 3.06
CA ASN A 33 -2.48 5.29 3.75
C ASN A 33 -3.64 6.20 3.32
N HIS A 34 -3.41 7.52 3.31
CA HIS A 34 -4.42 8.48 2.87
C HIS A 34 -4.82 8.27 1.40
N TRP A 35 -3.85 8.13 0.50
CA TRP A 35 -4.12 7.92 -0.93
C TRP A 35 -4.92 6.64 -1.19
N PHE A 36 -4.55 5.52 -0.57
CA PHE A 36 -5.29 4.26 -0.69
C PHE A 36 -6.68 4.32 -0.09
N GLN A 37 -6.83 4.96 1.07
CA GLN A 37 -8.13 5.13 1.69
C GLN A 37 -9.08 5.88 0.76
N GLN A 38 -8.63 6.97 0.13
CA GLN A 38 -9.44 7.72 -0.84
C GLN A 38 -9.80 6.87 -2.06
N GLY A 39 -8.83 6.11 -2.60
CA GLY A 39 -9.05 5.22 -3.75
C GLY A 39 -10.07 4.13 -3.47
N LEU A 40 -9.96 3.46 -2.31
CA LEU A 40 -10.92 2.42 -1.89
C LEU A 40 -12.29 3.00 -1.59
N MET A 41 -12.37 4.17 -0.96
CA MET A 41 -13.65 4.87 -0.74
C MET A 41 -14.36 5.17 -2.06
N HIS A 42 -13.61 5.65 -3.07
CA HIS A 42 -14.16 5.91 -4.39
C HIS A 42 -14.58 4.62 -5.11
N TRP A 43 -13.77 3.56 -5.00
CA TRP A 43 -14.08 2.23 -5.55
C TRP A 43 -15.39 1.68 -4.98
N HIS A 44 -15.56 1.71 -3.65
CA HIS A 44 -16.75 1.20 -2.97
C HIS A 44 -18.05 1.95 -3.31
N GLN A 45 -17.96 3.16 -3.87
CA GLN A 45 -19.13 3.89 -4.36
C GLN A 45 -19.66 3.35 -5.71
N GLN A 46 -18.88 2.49 -6.40
CA GLN A 46 -19.26 1.93 -7.69
C GLN A 46 -20.18 0.71 -7.48
N ALA A 47 -21.27 0.63 -8.26
CA ALA A 47 -22.38 -0.32 -8.09
C ALA A 47 -22.02 -1.82 -8.19
N TYR A 48 -20.80 -2.15 -8.63
CA TYR A 48 -20.30 -3.52 -8.84
C TYR A 48 -18.94 -3.77 -8.18
N SER A 49 -18.58 -3.01 -7.16
CA SER A 49 -17.28 -3.11 -6.48
C SER A 49 -17.25 -4.28 -5.48
N TYR A 50 -16.96 -5.49 -5.96
CA TYR A 50 -16.72 -6.62 -5.05
C TYR A 50 -15.29 -6.59 -4.52
N SER A 51 -15.11 -6.74 -3.21
CA SER A 51 -13.78 -6.84 -2.59
C SER A 51 -12.93 -7.99 -3.15
N ALA A 52 -13.58 -9.01 -3.73
CA ALA A 52 -12.91 -10.10 -4.43
C ALA A 52 -12.16 -9.63 -5.69
N ASP A 53 -12.71 -8.65 -6.42
CA ASP A 53 -12.10 -8.14 -7.65
C ASP A 53 -10.77 -7.44 -7.36
N PHE A 54 -10.66 -6.79 -6.19
CA PHE A 54 -9.41 -6.19 -5.73
C PHE A 54 -8.29 -7.23 -5.63
N LEU A 55 -8.58 -8.44 -5.13
CA LEU A 55 -7.58 -9.53 -5.01
C LEU A 55 -7.11 -10.10 -6.35
N HIS A 56 -7.83 -9.80 -7.44
CA HIS A 56 -7.43 -10.16 -8.80
C HIS A 56 -6.58 -9.09 -9.49
N ALA A 57 -6.34 -7.94 -8.85
CA ALA A 57 -5.50 -6.89 -9.42
C ALA A 57 -4.05 -7.37 -9.64
N PRO A 58 -3.35 -6.86 -10.68
CA PRO A 58 -1.94 -7.17 -10.87
C PRO A 58 -1.08 -6.47 -9.80
N VAL A 59 0.16 -6.93 -9.67
CA VAL A 59 1.19 -6.18 -8.94
C VAL A 59 1.51 -4.91 -9.73
N TRP A 60 1.45 -3.76 -9.06
CA TRP A 60 1.76 -2.45 -9.64
C TRP A 60 3.12 -1.96 -9.19
N ASN A 61 4.09 -1.97 -10.10
CA ASN A 61 5.42 -1.41 -9.85
C ASN A 61 5.41 0.10 -10.09
N PHE A 62 6.14 0.87 -9.26
CA PHE A 62 6.18 2.32 -9.38
C PHE A 62 7.56 2.90 -9.10
N VAL A 63 7.77 4.10 -9.65
CA VAL A 63 8.85 5.02 -9.28
C VAL A 63 8.25 6.42 -9.18
N LEU A 64 8.35 7.02 -7.99
CA LEU A 64 7.93 8.38 -7.71
C LEU A 64 9.15 9.29 -7.72
N PRO A 65 9.12 10.40 -8.49
CA PRO A 65 10.23 11.34 -8.54
C PRO A 65 10.34 12.14 -7.23
N VAL A 66 11.47 12.83 -7.08
CA VAL A 66 11.65 13.83 -6.03
C VAL A 66 10.64 14.96 -6.21
N THR A 67 9.99 15.39 -5.13
CA THR A 67 9.07 16.53 -5.12
C THR A 67 9.47 17.52 -4.03
N ALA A 68 8.92 18.73 -4.06
CA ALA A 68 9.15 19.73 -3.00
C ALA A 68 8.78 19.23 -1.59
N THR A 69 7.82 18.31 -1.51
CA THR A 69 7.35 17.72 -0.24
C THR A 69 8.02 16.38 0.08
N ARG A 70 8.77 15.78 -0.86
CA ARG A 70 9.48 14.51 -0.70
C ARG A 70 10.85 14.58 -1.39
N PRO A 71 11.94 14.91 -0.65
CA PRO A 71 13.29 15.07 -1.21
C PRO A 71 13.99 13.73 -1.52
N GLN A 72 13.25 12.69 -1.89
CA GLN A 72 13.78 11.35 -2.19
C GLN A 72 12.96 10.66 -3.28
N ILE A 73 13.64 9.88 -4.13
CA ILE A 73 12.98 8.96 -5.06
C ILE A 73 12.37 7.82 -4.24
N GLN A 74 11.12 7.47 -4.51
CA GLN A 74 10.49 6.29 -3.93
C GLN A 74 10.25 5.28 -5.04
N MET A 75 10.71 4.05 -4.86
CA MET A 75 10.48 2.95 -5.79
C MET A 75 9.99 1.74 -5.01
N GLY A 76 9.09 0.99 -5.62
CA GLY A 76 8.48 -0.16 -4.97
C GLY A 76 7.41 -0.82 -5.83
N CYS A 77 6.61 -1.65 -5.18
CA CYS A 77 5.45 -2.26 -5.79
C CYS A 77 4.28 -2.24 -4.81
N LEU A 78 3.08 -2.36 -5.36
CA LEU A 78 1.83 -2.51 -4.64
C LEU A 78 1.24 -3.84 -5.07
N LEU A 79 0.84 -4.67 -4.13
CA LEU A 79 0.14 -5.91 -4.43
C LEU A 79 -1.22 -5.93 -3.71
N PRO A 80 -2.25 -6.54 -4.30
CA PRO A 80 -3.51 -6.69 -3.60
C PRO A 80 -3.37 -7.69 -2.45
N SER A 81 -3.95 -7.35 -1.31
CA SER A 81 -3.96 -8.18 -0.11
C SER A 81 -5.26 -7.97 0.70
N CYS A 82 -5.38 -8.68 1.81
CA CYS A 82 -6.45 -8.53 2.79
C CYS A 82 -5.94 -8.86 4.19
N ASP A 83 -6.69 -8.46 5.22
CA ASP A 83 -6.47 -9.00 6.57
C ASP A 83 -7.18 -10.34 6.78
N ARG A 84 -6.98 -10.91 7.97
CA ARG A 84 -7.60 -12.16 8.43
C ARG A 84 -9.13 -12.20 8.33
N VAL A 85 -9.82 -11.05 8.30
CA VAL A 85 -11.29 -10.97 8.20
C VAL A 85 -11.76 -10.59 6.79
N GLY A 86 -10.85 -10.53 5.81
CA GLY A 86 -11.17 -10.32 4.40
C GLY A 86 -11.34 -8.86 3.98
N ARG A 87 -10.95 -7.88 4.81
CA ARG A 87 -11.00 -6.46 4.41
C ARG A 87 -9.84 -6.17 3.44
N ALA A 88 -10.18 -5.79 2.21
CA ALA A 88 -9.23 -5.47 1.15
C ALA A 88 -8.33 -4.28 1.53
N TRP A 89 -7.03 -4.45 1.30
CA TRP A 89 -6.01 -3.39 1.41
C TRP A 89 -4.70 -3.87 0.76
N PRO A 90 -3.93 -2.99 0.10
CA PRO A 90 -2.67 -3.41 -0.51
C PRO A 90 -1.57 -3.75 0.51
N LEU A 91 -0.54 -4.45 0.06
CA LEU A 91 0.76 -4.57 0.73
C LEU A 91 1.84 -3.86 -0.10
#